data_AF-A0A917ZHX4-F1
#
_entry.id   AF-A0A917ZHX4-F1
#
_cell.length_a   1.000
_cell.length_b   1.000
_cell.length_c   1.000
_cell.angle_alpha   90.00
_cell.angle_beta   90.00
_cell.angle_gamma   90.00
#
_symmetry.space_group_name_H-M   'P 1'
#
loop_
_entity.id
_entity.type
_entity.pdbx_description
1 polymer ?
#
loop_
_entity_poly.entity_id
_entity_poly.type
_entity_poly.pdbx_seq_one_letter_code
_entity_poly.pdbx_strand_id
1 'polypeptide(L)'
;MRIARRHGGYTLCADRQAVDLHRFRHLVTQARAPEEDTRTAALLEQALALWRGQALTGADTPWAEAVREALHHERLAAESDVTDVRLRPGHHTELLGGLRTRARQHPWDERPAGQLMLTLHRCGRSAEALEHYERARHPARRPAGVGASSCVKRM
;
A
#
# COMPACT_ATOMS: atom_id res chain seq x y z
N MET A 1 -30.71 -4.02 -5.77
CA MET A 1 -30.30 -3.07 -6.84
C MET A 1 -31.43 -2.95 -7.86
N ARG A 2 -31.76 -1.75 -8.30
CA ARG A 2 -32.78 -1.48 -9.33
C ARG A 2 -32.23 -0.53 -10.37
N ILE A 3 -32.44 -0.80 -11.65
CA ILE A 3 -32.16 0.16 -12.71
C ILE A 3 -33.45 0.93 -13.01
N ALA A 4 -33.37 2.26 -12.99
CA ALA A 4 -34.48 3.14 -13.32
C ALA A 4 -34.17 3.89 -14.61
N ARG A 5 -35.13 3.94 -15.54
CA ARG A 5 -35.05 4.81 -16.71
C ARG A 5 -35.38 6.25 -16.31
N ARG A 6 -34.56 7.20 -16.74
CA ARG A 6 -34.75 8.65 -16.56
C ARG A 6 -34.64 9.33 -17.93
N HIS A 7 -35.15 10.55 -18.08
CA HIS A 7 -34.97 11.27 -19.34
C HIS A 7 -33.46 11.44 -19.63
N GLY A 8 -33.02 10.88 -20.76
CA GLY A 8 -31.62 10.89 -21.18
C GLY A 8 -30.77 9.68 -20.75
N GLY A 9 -31.30 8.68 -20.03
CA GLY A 9 -30.49 7.49 -19.70
C GLY A 9 -31.03 6.55 -18.63
N TYR A 10 -30.11 5.82 -18.00
CA TYR A 10 -30.38 4.85 -16.96
C TYR A 10 -29.65 5.23 -15.66
N THR A 11 -30.33 5.05 -14.54
CA THR A 11 -29.76 5.25 -13.20
C THR A 11 -29.80 3.96 -12.44
N LEU A 12 -28.67 3.57 -11.86
CA LEU A 12 -28.59 2.43 -10.96
C LEU A 12 -28.90 2.90 -9.53
N CYS A 13 -30.04 2.46 -8.99
CA CYS A 13 -30.42 2.65 -7.61
C CYS A 13 -29.91 1.45 -6.79
N ALA A 14 -28.81 1.67 -6.07
CA ALA A 14 -28.22 0.72 -5.14
C ALA A 14 -28.05 1.40 -3.78
N ASP A 15 -28.14 0.62 -2.71
CA ASP A 15 -27.60 1.06 -1.42
C ASP A 15 -26.08 1.26 -1.60
N ARG A 16 -25.55 2.37 -1.08
CA ARG A 16 -24.11 2.63 -1.09
C ARG A 16 -23.34 1.52 -0.37
N GLN A 17 -23.89 0.94 0.70
CA GLN A 17 -23.23 -0.15 1.42
C GLN A 17 -23.21 -1.46 0.64
N ALA A 18 -24.02 -1.59 -0.42
CA ALA A 18 -23.97 -2.73 -1.34
C ALA A 18 -22.82 -2.63 -2.36
N VAL A 19 -22.15 -1.47 -2.45
CA VAL A 19 -20.98 -1.26 -3.31
C VAL A 19 -19.72 -1.29 -2.46
N ASP A 20 -18.82 -2.22 -2.76
CA ASP A 20 -17.55 -2.44 -2.07
C ASP A 20 -16.71 -1.16 -1.93
N LEU A 21 -16.58 -0.35 -2.99
CA LEU A 21 -15.84 0.90 -2.97
C LEU A 21 -16.42 1.92 -1.99
N HIS A 22 -17.74 2.03 -1.93
CA HIS A 22 -18.40 2.95 -0.99
C HIS A 22 -18.25 2.46 0.44
N ARG A 23 -18.35 1.15 0.68
CA ARG A 23 -18.11 0.54 1.98
C ARG A 23 -16.66 0.70 2.43
N PHE A 24 -15.69 0.51 1.54
CA PHE A 24 -14.27 0.76 1.78
C PHE A 24 -14.03 2.19 2.26
N ARG A 25 -14.48 3.19 1.48
CA ARG A 25 -14.31 4.60 1.84
C ARG A 25 -14.99 4.94 3.16
N HIS A 26 -16.17 4.37 3.42
CA HIS A 26 -16.88 4.58 4.68
C HIS A 26 -16.06 4.07 5.89
N LEU A 27 -15.52 2.85 5.82
CA LEU A 27 -14.68 2.28 6.87
C LEU A 27 -13.40 3.10 7.08
N VAL A 28 -12.75 3.53 6.00
CA VAL A 28 -11.57 4.42 6.07
C VAL A 28 -11.91 5.75 6.73
N THR A 29 -13.08 6.35 6.43
CA THR A 29 -13.53 7.57 7.11
C THR A 29 -13.79 7.32 8.59
N GLN A 30 -14.43 6.21 8.96
CA GLN A 30 -14.66 5.85 10.37
C GLN A 30 -13.34 5.67 11.14
N ALA A 31 -12.31 5.14 10.49
CA ALA A 31 -10.97 4.99 11.07
C ALA A 31 -10.22 6.32 11.29
N ARG A 32 -10.72 7.48 10.81
CA ARG A 32 -10.07 8.78 11.04
C ARG A 32 -10.37 9.42 12.40
N ALA A 33 -11.47 9.01 13.06
CA ALA A 33 -11.81 9.47 14.41
C ALA A 33 -12.04 8.30 15.38
N PRO A 34 -11.04 7.44 15.60
CA PRO A 34 -11.18 6.29 16.49
C PRO A 34 -10.83 6.66 17.93
N GLU A 35 -11.55 6.08 18.88
CA GLU A 35 -11.28 6.21 20.31
C GLU A 35 -10.06 5.39 20.75
N GLU A 36 -9.71 4.32 20.00
CA GLU A 36 -8.65 3.36 20.32
C GLU A 36 -7.92 2.85 19.07
N ASP A 37 -6.58 2.74 19.14
CA ASP A 37 -5.74 2.27 18.02
C ASP A 37 -6.14 0.86 17.52
N THR A 38 -6.51 -0.07 18.41
CA THR A 38 -6.96 -1.42 18.03
C THR A 38 -8.22 -1.37 17.15
N ARG A 39 -9.17 -0.50 17.49
CA ARG A 39 -10.40 -0.31 16.72
C ARG A 39 -10.11 0.30 15.35
N THR A 40 -9.17 1.24 15.29
CA THR A 40 -8.68 1.82 14.04
C THR A 40 -8.11 0.77 13.10
N ALA A 41 -7.21 -0.08 13.63
CA ALA A 41 -6.58 -1.14 12.85
C ALA A 41 -7.64 -2.11 12.30
N ALA A 42 -8.58 -2.54 13.14
CA ALA A 42 -9.66 -3.44 12.73
C ALA A 42 -10.55 -2.86 11.62
N LEU A 43 -10.90 -1.56 11.70
CA LEU A 43 -11.71 -0.90 10.67
C LEU A 43 -10.97 -0.82 9.32
N LEU A 44 -9.69 -0.47 9.35
CA LEU A 44 -8.87 -0.39 8.15
C LEU A 44 -8.60 -1.77 7.54
N GLU A 45 -8.35 -2.80 8.35
CA GLU A 45 -8.20 -4.18 7.90
C GLU A 45 -9.50 -4.70 7.26
N GLN A 46 -10.66 -4.41 7.85
CA GLN A 46 -11.96 -4.71 7.25
C GLN A 46 -12.15 -3.99 5.91
N ALA A 47 -11.71 -2.74 5.80
CA ALA A 47 -11.77 -1.99 4.55
C ALA A 47 -10.90 -2.67 3.47
N LEU A 48 -9.67 -3.06 3.82
CA LEU A 48 -8.74 -3.72 2.91
C LEU A 48 -9.20 -5.10 2.48
N ALA A 49 -9.90 -5.84 3.34
CA ALA A 49 -10.47 -7.15 3.02
C ALA A 49 -11.57 -7.10 1.94
N LEU A 50 -12.12 -5.92 1.63
CA LEU A 50 -13.08 -5.75 0.53
C LEU A 50 -12.42 -5.84 -0.85
N TRP A 51 -11.11 -5.64 -0.94
CA TRP A 51 -10.38 -5.71 -2.20
C TRP A 51 -10.10 -7.16 -2.59
N ARG A 52 -10.62 -7.58 -3.75
CA ARG A 52 -10.44 -8.96 -4.28
C ARG A 52 -9.44 -9.05 -5.43
N GLY A 53 -8.69 -7.98 -5.67
CA GLY A 53 -7.77 -7.86 -6.80
C GLY A 53 -7.77 -6.46 -7.37
N GLN A 54 -7.41 -6.36 -8.65
CA GLN A 54 -7.42 -5.11 -9.41
C GLN A 54 -8.85 -4.60 -9.62
N ALA A 55 -9.06 -3.29 -9.46
CA ALA A 55 -10.36 -2.69 -9.74
C ALA A 55 -10.64 -2.65 -11.25
N LEU A 56 -11.93 -2.80 -11.62
CA LEU A 56 -12.42 -2.66 -12.99
C LEU A 56 -11.66 -3.55 -14.00
N THR A 57 -11.37 -4.81 -13.66
CA THR A 57 -10.66 -5.76 -14.54
C THR A 57 -11.37 -6.06 -15.85
N GLY A 58 -12.69 -5.85 -15.94
CA GLY A 58 -13.48 -6.05 -17.16
C GLY A 58 -13.67 -4.78 -18.01
N ALA A 59 -12.98 -3.68 -17.72
CA ALA A 59 -13.13 -2.42 -18.44
C ALA A 59 -11.76 -1.88 -18.89
N ASP A 60 -11.53 -1.92 -20.20
CA ASP A 60 -10.30 -1.44 -20.84
C ASP A 60 -10.56 -0.11 -21.56
N THR A 61 -10.84 0.92 -20.77
CA THR A 61 -11.02 2.28 -21.27
C THR A 61 -10.05 3.23 -20.57
N PRO A 62 -9.64 4.34 -21.20
CA PRO A 62 -8.75 5.32 -20.55
C PRO A 62 -9.32 5.85 -19.22
N TRP A 63 -10.65 6.00 -19.13
CA TRP A 63 -11.32 6.35 -17.89
C TRP A 63 -11.16 5.27 -16.82
N ALA A 64 -11.34 3.99 -17.18
CA ALA A 64 -11.18 2.88 -16.24
C ALA A 64 -9.74 2.77 -15.73
N GLU A 65 -8.75 3.04 -16.58
CA GLU A 65 -7.33 3.09 -16.19
C GLU A 65 -7.08 4.20 -15.15
N ALA A 66 -7.52 5.43 -15.44
CA ALA A 66 -7.36 6.55 -14.52
C ALA A 66 -8.05 6.30 -13.16
N VAL A 67 -9.24 5.68 -13.18
CA VAL A 67 -9.95 5.29 -11.95
C VAL A 67 -9.19 4.20 -11.21
N ARG A 68 -8.65 3.21 -11.91
CA ARG A 68 -7.88 2.11 -11.31
C ARG A 68 -6.62 2.62 -10.61
N GLU A 69 -5.91 3.57 -11.22
CA GLU A 69 -4.74 4.21 -10.60
C GLU A 69 -5.13 4.96 -9.32
N ALA A 70 -6.17 5.79 -9.38
CA ALA A 70 -6.66 6.50 -8.20
C ALA A 70 -7.08 5.55 -7.06
N LEU A 71 -7.76 4.45 -7.41
CA LEU A 71 -8.16 3.41 -6.46
C LEU A 71 -6.97 2.64 -5.90
N HIS A 72 -5.92 2.42 -6.69
CA HIS A 72 -4.67 1.82 -6.23
C HIS A 72 -4.01 2.71 -5.17
N HIS A 73 -3.91 4.02 -5.42
CA HIS A 73 -3.39 4.97 -4.44
C HIS A 73 -4.21 5.01 -3.15
N GLU A 74 -5.55 5.01 -3.23
CA GLU A 74 -6.41 4.95 -2.04
C GLU A 74 -6.16 3.69 -1.20
N ARG A 75 -5.99 2.54 -1.86
CA ARG A 75 -5.66 1.28 -1.20
C ARG A 75 -4.28 1.35 -0.52
N LEU A 76 -3.26 1.84 -1.22
CA LEU A 76 -1.89 1.98 -0.67
C LEU A 76 -1.86 2.89 0.55
N ALA A 77 -2.64 3.98 0.53
CA ALA A 77 -2.79 4.88 1.67
C ALA A 77 -3.41 4.17 2.87
N ALA A 78 -4.53 3.44 2.68
CA ALA A 78 -5.19 2.71 3.77
C ALA A 78 -4.28 1.61 4.37
N GLU A 79 -3.57 0.86 3.54
CA GLU A 79 -2.57 -0.12 4.00
C GLU A 79 -1.41 0.57 4.79
N SER A 80 -1.04 1.81 4.42
CA SER A 80 -0.04 2.58 5.18
C SER A 80 -0.59 3.06 6.52
N ASP A 81 -1.86 3.47 6.57
CA ASP A 81 -2.54 3.87 7.81
C ASP A 81 -2.62 2.68 8.80
N VAL A 82 -2.88 1.45 8.32
CA VAL A 82 -2.82 0.23 9.17
C VAL A 82 -1.45 0.09 9.82
N THR A 83 -0.38 0.21 9.02
CA THR A 83 0.98 0.12 9.56
C THR A 83 1.22 1.16 10.64
N ASP A 84 0.89 2.43 10.38
CA ASP A 84 1.13 3.51 11.34
C ASP A 84 0.43 3.26 12.67
N VAL A 85 -0.82 2.78 12.62
CA VAL A 85 -1.60 2.42 13.80
C VAL A 85 -0.97 1.24 14.53
N ARG A 86 -0.56 0.17 13.82
CA ARG A 86 0.04 -1.03 14.46
C ARG A 86 1.46 -0.76 15.01
N LEU A 87 2.16 0.24 14.50
CA LEU A 87 3.44 0.68 15.04
C LEU A 87 3.33 1.45 16.37
N ARG A 88 2.16 2.03 16.72
CA ARG A 88 1.97 2.74 17.99
C ARG A 88 2.06 1.84 19.22
N PRO A 89 1.33 0.70 19.30
CA PRO A 89 1.36 -0.20 20.46
C PRO A 89 2.59 -1.13 20.49
N GLY A 90 3.65 -0.86 19.73
CA GLY A 90 4.92 -1.60 19.86
C GLY A 90 5.04 -2.92 19.08
N HIS A 91 4.10 -3.25 18.18
CA HIS A 91 4.08 -4.52 17.44
C HIS A 91 5.06 -4.55 16.26
N HIS A 92 6.34 -4.28 16.52
CA HIS A 92 7.32 -3.97 15.49
C HIS A 92 7.81 -5.21 14.71
N THR A 93 7.98 -6.34 15.38
CA THR A 93 8.63 -7.53 14.78
C THR A 93 7.75 -8.21 13.73
N GLU A 94 6.43 -8.24 13.95
CA GLU A 94 5.47 -8.88 13.03
C GLU A 94 5.27 -8.10 11.72
N LEU A 95 5.49 -6.77 11.75
CA LEU A 95 5.27 -5.89 10.60
C LEU A 95 6.46 -5.83 9.63
N LEU A 96 7.67 -6.17 10.09
CA LEU A 96 8.91 -6.06 9.31
C LEU A 96 8.85 -6.82 7.97
N GLY A 97 8.29 -8.04 7.98
CA GLY A 97 8.19 -8.87 6.78
C GLY A 97 7.32 -8.21 5.70
N GLY A 98 6.13 -7.75 6.09
CA GLY A 98 5.20 -7.06 5.19
C GLY A 98 5.75 -5.73 4.67
N LEU A 99 6.40 -4.94 5.55
CA LEU A 99 6.98 -3.66 5.17
C LEU A 99 8.15 -3.78 4.19
N ARG A 100 9.00 -4.80 4.34
CA ARG A 100 10.07 -5.09 3.37
C ARG A 100 9.52 -5.40 1.99
N THR A 101 8.46 -6.19 1.92
CA THR A 101 7.82 -6.53 0.64
C THR A 101 7.23 -5.28 -0.01
N ARG A 102 6.51 -4.45 0.76
CA ARG A 102 5.92 -3.19 0.27
C ARG A 102 6.98 -2.19 -0.21
N ALA A 103 8.02 -1.96 0.57
CA ALA A 103 9.11 -1.05 0.19
C ALA A 103 9.85 -1.51 -1.08
N ARG A 104 9.88 -2.83 -1.36
CA ARG A 104 10.43 -3.37 -2.62
C ARG A 104 9.47 -3.23 -3.79
N GLN A 105 8.16 -3.35 -3.56
CA GLN A 105 7.13 -3.22 -4.59
C GLN A 105 6.92 -1.76 -5.00
N HIS A 106 7.10 -0.82 -4.06
CA HIS A 106 6.93 0.62 -4.30
C HIS A 106 8.18 1.41 -3.86
N PRO A 107 9.30 1.31 -4.60
CA PRO A 107 10.58 1.92 -4.18
C PRO A 107 10.55 3.44 -4.10
N TRP A 108 9.64 4.10 -4.83
CA TRP A 108 9.53 5.55 -4.91
C TRP A 108 8.55 6.15 -3.90
N ASP A 109 7.83 5.30 -3.15
CA ASP A 109 6.92 5.77 -2.12
C ASP A 109 7.68 6.04 -0.82
N GLU A 110 7.74 7.31 -0.41
CA GLU A 110 8.47 7.74 0.77
C GLU A 110 7.85 7.20 2.08
N ARG A 111 6.53 6.99 2.10
CA ARG A 111 5.81 6.58 3.32
C ARG A 111 6.12 5.14 3.75
N PRO A 112 6.01 4.10 2.88
CA PRO A 112 6.46 2.74 3.21
C PRO A 112 7.96 2.67 3.57
N ALA A 113 8.80 3.46 2.89
CA ALA A 113 10.23 3.54 3.18
C ALA A 113 10.50 4.08 4.60
N GLY A 114 9.85 5.19 4.97
CA GLY A 114 9.93 5.76 6.31
C GLY A 114 9.41 4.81 7.39
N GLN A 115 8.29 4.12 7.14
CA GLN A 115 7.74 3.12 8.07
C GLN A 115 8.70 1.95 8.28
N LEU A 116 9.34 1.44 7.22
CA LEU A 116 10.34 0.38 7.32
C LEU A 116 11.57 0.83 8.13
N MET A 117 12.10 2.02 7.84
CA MET A 117 13.24 2.59 8.58
C MET A 117 12.92 2.77 10.07
N LEU A 118 11.74 3.33 10.40
CA LEU A 118 11.29 3.50 11.78
C LEU A 118 11.16 2.16 12.51
N THR A 119 10.59 1.15 11.86
CA THR A 119 10.42 -0.18 12.43
C THR A 119 11.78 -0.85 12.68
N LEU A 120 12.70 -0.79 11.71
CA LEU A 120 14.06 -1.32 11.85
C LEU A 120 14.82 -0.66 13.01
N HIS A 121 14.71 0.66 13.15
CA HIS A 121 15.30 1.40 14.25
C HIS A 121 14.73 0.95 15.61
N ARG A 122 13.40 0.83 15.74
CA ARG A 122 12.74 0.38 16.98
C ARG A 122 13.03 -1.09 17.33
N CYS A 123 13.32 -1.93 16.35
CA CYS A 123 13.79 -3.30 16.56
C CYS A 123 15.29 -3.43 16.89
N GLY A 124 16.02 -2.31 17.06
CA GLY A 124 17.46 -2.33 17.32
C GLY A 124 18.32 -2.65 16.09
N ARG A 125 17.74 -2.68 14.88
CA ARG A 125 18.41 -2.99 13.61
C ARG A 125 18.78 -1.71 12.86
N SER A 126 19.35 -0.74 13.56
CA SER A 126 19.65 0.60 13.04
C SER A 126 20.63 0.59 11.85
N ALA A 127 21.54 -0.39 11.77
CA ALA A 127 22.45 -0.54 10.63
C ALA A 127 21.68 -0.82 9.32
N GLU A 128 20.65 -1.67 9.38
CA GLU A 128 19.81 -1.95 8.21
C GLU A 128 18.90 -0.79 7.84
N ALA A 129 18.44 0.00 8.83
CA ALA A 129 17.70 1.23 8.58
C ALA A 129 18.55 2.23 7.78
N LEU A 130 19.84 2.34 8.12
CA LEU A 130 20.79 3.20 7.43
C LEU A 130 21.08 2.71 6.00
N GLU A 131 21.31 1.41 5.80
CA GLU A 131 21.46 0.84 4.44
C GLU A 131 20.24 1.10 3.55
N HIS A 132 19.03 1.00 4.12
CA HIS A 132 17.79 1.29 3.41
C HIS A 132 17.71 2.78 3.01
N TYR A 133 18.07 3.69 3.91
CA TYR A 133 18.14 5.12 3.63
C TYR A 133 19.15 5.45 2.52
N GLU A 134 20.34 4.86 2.59
CA GLU A 134 21.39 5.08 1.60
C GLU A 134 20.97 4.59 0.21
N ARG A 135 20.31 3.43 0.11
CA ARG A 135 19.76 2.93 -1.17
C ARG A 135 18.63 3.80 -1.72
N ALA A 136 17.78 4.36 -0.86
CA ALA A 136 16.71 5.25 -1.28
C ALA A 136 17.24 6.62 -1.75
N ARG A 137 18.26 7.16 -1.04
CA ARG A 137 18.87 8.46 -1.34
C ARG A 137 19.84 8.42 -2.53
N HIS A 138 20.47 7.27 -2.75
CA HIS A 138 21.31 7.01 -3.91
C HIS A 138 20.71 5.84 -4.68
N PRO A 139 19.71 6.07 -5.56
CA PRO A 139 19.25 5.06 -6.49
C PRO A 139 20.39 4.78 -7.48
N ALA A 140 21.37 3.98 -7.05
CA ALA A 140 22.47 3.53 -7.88
C ALA A 140 21.86 2.77 -9.05
N ARG A 141 22.05 3.33 -10.24
CA ARG A 141 21.66 2.78 -11.54
C ARG A 141 22.12 1.33 -11.66
N ARG A 142 21.21 0.37 -11.41
CA ARG A 142 21.34 -1.10 -11.55
C ARG A 142 22.56 -1.72 -10.84
N PRO A 143 22.46 -2.93 -10.24
CA PRO A 143 23.65 -3.72 -10.06
C PRO A 143 24.23 -4.00 -11.46
N ALA A 144 25.40 -3.44 -11.75
CA ALA A 144 26.22 -3.90 -12.84
C ALA A 144 26.38 -5.41 -12.64
N GLY A 145 25.98 -6.20 -13.62
CA GLY A 145 26.31 -7.62 -13.65
C GLY A 145 27.83 -7.72 -13.70
N VAL A 146 28.46 -7.85 -12.54
CA VAL A 146 29.86 -8.24 -12.42
C VAL A 146 29.92 -9.70 -12.78
N GLY A 147 29.97 -9.96 -14.08
CA GLY A 147 30.62 -11.15 -14.60
C GLY A 147 32.09 -11.04 -14.21
N ALA A 148 32.46 -11.73 -13.14
CA ALA A 148 33.84 -12.03 -12.85
C ALA A 148 34.41 -12.84 -14.02
N SER A 149 35.23 -12.22 -14.87
CA SER A 149 36.30 -12.93 -15.57
C SER A 149 37.29 -11.95 -16.23
N SER A 150 38.39 -11.70 -15.55
CA SER A 150 39.68 -11.96 -16.18
C SER A 150 40.70 -12.24 -15.09
N CYS A 151 40.96 -13.53 -14.93
CA CYS A 151 42.05 -14.05 -14.15
C CYS A 151 43.35 -13.52 -14.74
N VAL A 152 44.18 -12.94 -13.88
CA VAL A 152 45.63 -12.84 -14.11
C VAL A 152 46.15 -14.23 -14.44
N LYS A 153 46.75 -14.39 -15.62
CA LYS A 153 48.00 -15.14 -15.72
C LYS A 153 48.83 -14.64 -16.90
N ARG A 154 49.97 -14.04 -16.54
CA ARG A 154 51.19 -14.05 -17.35
C ARG A 154 51.49 -15.47 -17.78
N MET A 155 51.62 -15.71 -19.07
CA MET A 155 52.80 -16.30 -19.73
C MET A 155 52.67 -16.14 -21.24
#